data_AF-A0A973UPL6-F1
#
_entry.id   AF-A0A973UPL6-F1
#
_cell.length_a   1.000
_cell.length_b   1.000
_cell.length_c   1.000
_cell.angle_alpha   90.00
_cell.angle_beta   90.00
_cell.angle_gamma   90.00
#
_symmetry.space_group_name_H-M   'P 1'
#
loop_
_entity.id
_entity.type
_entity.pdbx_description
1 polymer ?
#
loop_
_entity_poly.entity_id
_entity_poly.type
_entity_poly.pdbx_seq_one_letter_code
_entity_poly.pdbx_strand_id
1 'polypeptide(L)'
;MPKPSATRPRRAVISGHLIQLARVSAGITQERLAELLGASRNAVQGWESGRRPITAVGHGAVMALQHRLVALGARSDLVAALSPATEADLLLAALLDNPVDDEHHPLGWTVLRHGVVEMLLWALAGHPPRVAPSAPAAARRGPAAPRPELDPGEDAAAFDALRNLAERTAGRAEQLLTHRQAVFLASVDPSASPTEWTRPDPATREHFRRPIGWTPHWASARSLAVALARSGDPEPLAAFIRNADDAWELANLQYWAYWCGDLAERQADDQFMSGTRTPWRGSRLYAHLTTRLDPASSRTDLNIHTLWSLLQVQPGLPADDPAATARLLSQTEPLLDSGELSTRAVGELRSVRYALMMQGHTAKEQP
;
A
#
# COMPACT_ATOMS: atom_id res chain seq x y z
N MET A 1 40.07 7.11 -19.46
CA MET A 1 39.21 6.66 -18.36
C MET A 1 37.93 7.46 -18.41
N PRO A 2 36.75 6.85 -18.59
CA PRO A 2 35.49 7.58 -18.54
C PRO A 2 35.30 8.09 -17.10
N LYS A 3 34.92 9.37 -16.96
CA LYS A 3 34.51 9.94 -15.67
C LYS A 3 33.34 9.10 -15.12
N PRO A 4 33.32 8.76 -13.82
CA PRO A 4 32.10 8.23 -13.22
C PRO A 4 30.99 9.25 -13.49
N SER A 5 29.91 8.77 -14.11
CA SER A 5 28.65 9.51 -14.24
C SER A 5 28.35 10.12 -12.88
N ALA A 6 28.18 11.45 -12.83
CA ALA A 6 27.88 12.15 -11.61
C ALA A 6 26.54 11.61 -11.08
N THR A 7 26.61 10.78 -10.04
CA THR A 7 25.45 10.19 -9.40
C THR A 7 24.58 11.35 -8.95
N ARG A 8 23.37 11.46 -9.54
CA ARG A 8 22.42 12.51 -9.18
C ARG A 8 22.21 12.43 -7.67
N PRO A 9 22.25 13.55 -6.93
CA PRO A 9 22.03 13.49 -5.49
C PRO A 9 20.65 12.90 -5.24
N ARG A 10 20.61 11.73 -4.59
CA ARG A 10 19.37 11.02 -4.23
C ARG A 10 18.47 12.00 -3.49
N ARG A 11 17.28 12.25 -4.02
CA ARG A 11 16.27 13.10 -3.37
C ARG A 11 15.38 12.25 -2.49
N ALA A 12 14.90 12.82 -1.40
CA ALA A 12 13.91 12.20 -0.52
C ALA A 12 12.61 13.02 -0.54
N VAL A 13 11.97 13.05 -1.71
CA VAL A 13 10.81 13.91 -1.99
C VAL A 13 9.58 13.48 -1.20
N ILE A 14 9.41 12.18 -0.94
CA ILE A 14 8.24 11.63 -0.27
C ILE A 14 8.30 11.95 1.22
N SER A 15 9.39 11.57 1.90
CA SER A 15 9.58 11.89 3.31
C SER A 15 9.71 13.40 3.54
N GLY A 16 10.36 14.14 2.63
CA GLY A 16 10.44 15.60 2.68
C GLY A 16 9.07 16.26 2.68
N HIS A 17 8.22 15.88 1.72
CA HIS A 17 6.86 16.41 1.65
C HIS A 17 6.03 16.04 2.89
N LEU A 18 6.24 14.85 3.46
CA LEU A 18 5.56 14.43 4.68
C LEU A 18 6.00 15.22 5.92
N ILE A 19 7.28 15.58 6.04
CA ILE A 19 7.77 16.51 7.09
C ILE A 19 7.08 17.86 6.98
N GLN A 20 6.94 18.37 5.74
CA GLN A 20 6.22 19.61 5.49
C GLN A 20 4.76 19.51 5.95
N LEU A 21 4.05 18.42 5.61
CA LEU A 21 2.68 18.20 6.06
C LEU A 21 2.57 18.10 7.58
N ALA A 22 3.45 17.34 8.23
CA ALA A 22 3.46 17.20 9.68
C ALA A 22 3.68 18.56 10.36
N ARG A 23 4.67 19.33 9.90
CA ARG A 23 4.93 20.70 10.40
C ARG A 23 3.72 21.60 10.21
N VAL A 24 3.13 21.60 9.02
CA VAL A 24 1.95 22.42 8.71
C VAL A 24 0.76 22.03 9.59
N SER A 25 0.56 20.74 9.86
CA SER A 25 -0.51 20.26 10.73
C SER A 25 -0.36 20.74 12.18
N ALA A 26 0.88 21.01 12.62
CA ALA A 26 1.18 21.62 13.92
C ALA A 26 1.02 23.16 13.93
N GLY A 27 0.74 23.80 12.78
CA GLY A 27 0.61 25.25 12.68
C GLY A 27 1.91 26.04 12.84
N ILE A 28 3.09 25.40 12.70
CA ILE A 28 4.40 26.06 12.93
C ILE A 28 5.14 26.39 11.62
N THR A 29 5.98 27.42 11.64
CA THR A 29 6.80 27.85 10.49
C THR A 29 8.11 27.05 10.39
N GLN A 30 8.81 27.16 9.25
CA GLN A 30 10.14 26.55 9.07
C GLN A 30 11.17 27.17 10.02
N GLU A 31 11.11 28.49 10.23
CA GLU A 31 11.95 29.22 11.18
C GLU A 31 11.75 28.68 12.59
N ARG A 32 10.50 28.53 13.01
CA ARG A 32 10.20 28.03 14.36
C ARG A 32 10.65 26.59 14.53
N LEU A 33 10.45 25.74 13.54
CA LEU A 33 10.93 24.36 13.59
C LEU A 33 12.46 24.32 13.66
N ALA A 34 13.15 25.16 12.89
CA ALA A 34 14.61 25.26 12.89
C ALA A 34 15.16 25.66 14.28
N GLU A 35 14.61 26.71 14.89
CA GLU A 35 14.95 27.15 16.25
C GLU A 35 14.80 26.01 17.27
N LEU A 36 13.66 25.30 17.21
CA LEU A 36 13.35 24.23 18.17
C LEU A 36 14.22 22.99 18.03
N LEU A 37 14.80 22.78 16.85
CA LEU A 37 15.70 21.66 16.56
C LEU A 37 17.18 22.06 16.66
N GLY A 38 17.51 23.33 16.93
CA GLY A 38 18.88 23.83 16.84
C GLY A 38 19.46 23.72 15.42
N ALA A 39 18.61 23.74 14.40
CA ALA A 39 18.99 23.65 12.99
C ALA A 39 18.88 25.02 12.30
N SER A 40 19.43 25.15 11.09
CA SER A 40 19.18 26.33 10.26
C SER A 40 17.87 26.19 9.49
N ARG A 41 17.20 27.32 9.19
CA ARG A 41 16.03 27.33 8.28
C ARG A 41 16.34 26.65 6.95
N ASN A 42 17.53 26.85 6.40
CA ASN A 42 17.98 26.20 5.16
C ASN A 42 18.07 24.68 5.28
N ALA A 43 18.39 24.14 6.48
CA ALA A 43 18.36 22.70 6.72
C ALA A 43 16.93 22.18 6.68
N VAL A 44 16.01 22.81 7.40
CA VAL A 44 14.58 22.46 7.40
C VAL A 44 13.98 22.53 5.99
N GLN A 45 14.26 23.62 5.26
CA GLN A 45 13.81 23.76 3.87
C GLN A 45 14.41 22.68 2.97
N GLY A 46 15.67 22.30 3.18
CA GLY A 46 16.32 21.22 2.44
C GLY A 46 15.70 19.85 2.71
N TRP A 47 15.30 19.58 3.96
CA TRP A 47 14.58 18.36 4.32
C TRP A 47 13.19 18.34 3.69
N GLU A 48 12.40 19.40 3.85
CA GLU A 48 11.04 19.49 3.32
C GLU A 48 10.98 19.40 1.80
N SER A 49 11.98 19.92 1.10
CA SER A 49 12.04 19.82 -0.35
C SER A 49 12.69 18.52 -0.86
N GLY A 50 13.10 17.61 0.04
CA GLY A 50 13.83 16.39 -0.31
C GLY A 50 15.23 16.61 -0.90
N ARG A 51 15.73 17.85 -0.97
CA ARG A 51 17.09 18.17 -1.48
C ARG A 51 18.19 17.71 -0.53
N ARG A 52 17.86 17.60 0.75
CA ARG A 52 18.68 16.99 1.79
C ARG A 52 17.90 15.81 2.35
N PRO A 53 18.21 14.58 1.90
CA PRO A 53 17.50 13.39 2.36
C PRO A 53 17.51 13.27 3.87
N ILE A 54 16.35 12.95 4.46
CA ILE A 54 16.31 12.67 5.90
C ILE A 54 17.14 11.43 6.24
N THR A 55 17.35 10.52 5.29
CA THR A 55 18.25 9.36 5.42
C THR A 55 19.72 9.73 5.56
N ALA A 56 20.12 10.94 5.13
CA ALA A 56 21.47 11.46 5.32
C ALA A 56 21.66 12.14 6.70
N VAL A 57 20.59 12.27 7.48
CA VAL A 57 20.60 12.81 8.84
C VAL A 57 20.82 11.65 9.83
N GLY A 58 21.61 11.87 10.87
CA GLY A 58 21.82 10.86 11.91
C GLY A 58 20.52 10.42 12.56
N HIS A 59 20.37 9.12 12.85
CA HIS A 59 19.13 8.52 13.37
C HIS A 59 18.57 9.24 14.60
N GLY A 60 19.42 9.64 15.54
CA GLY A 60 19.01 10.38 16.73
C GLY A 60 18.37 11.74 16.43
N ALA A 61 18.82 12.44 15.37
CA ALA A 61 18.22 13.70 14.95
C ALA A 61 16.85 13.48 14.26
N VAL A 62 16.66 12.36 13.57
CA VAL A 62 15.36 11.97 13.02
C VAL A 62 14.37 11.65 14.14
N MET A 63 14.79 10.91 15.17
CA MET A 63 13.95 10.67 16.35
C MET A 63 13.58 11.96 17.09
N ALA A 64 14.56 12.87 17.26
CA ALA A 64 14.31 14.17 17.87
C ALA A 64 13.30 14.99 17.07
N LEU A 65 13.41 15.00 15.74
CA LEU A 65 12.42 15.63 14.85
C LEU A 65 11.02 15.05 15.05
N GLN A 66 10.88 13.72 15.05
CA GLN A 66 9.60 13.04 15.23
C GLN A 66 8.96 13.38 16.59
N HIS A 67 9.73 13.25 17.68
CA HIS A 67 9.25 13.58 19.02
C HIS A 67 8.87 15.06 19.14
N ARG A 68 9.65 15.96 18.54
CA ARG A 68 9.37 17.40 18.59
C ARG A 68 8.11 17.74 17.80
N LEU A 69 7.90 17.14 16.62
CA LEU A 69 6.68 17.35 15.84
C LEU A 69 5.44 16.90 16.63
N VAL A 70 5.48 15.72 17.27
CA VAL A 70 4.38 15.24 18.12
C VAL A 70 4.15 16.19 19.30
N ALA A 71 5.22 16.61 20.00
CA ALA A 71 5.11 17.52 21.14
C ALA A 71 4.56 18.91 20.75
N LEU A 72 4.69 19.31 19.48
CA LEU A 72 4.16 20.55 18.94
C LEU A 72 2.72 20.41 18.40
N GLY A 73 2.09 19.25 18.57
CA GLY A 73 0.72 19.01 18.12
C GLY A 73 0.59 18.65 16.64
N ALA A 74 1.69 18.21 15.98
CA ALA A 74 1.55 17.61 14.65
C ALA A 74 0.65 16.38 14.73
N ARG A 75 -0.13 16.14 13.67
CA ARG A 75 -0.93 14.91 13.59
C ARG A 75 -0.02 13.68 13.66
N SER A 76 -0.31 12.79 14.60
CA SER A 76 0.52 11.62 14.89
C SER A 76 0.57 10.62 13.74
N ASP A 77 -0.47 10.54 12.92
CA ASP A 77 -0.54 9.68 11.74
C ASP A 77 0.45 10.12 10.63
N LEU A 78 0.62 11.42 10.41
CA LEU A 78 1.62 11.98 9.52
C LEU A 78 3.04 11.69 10.01
N VAL A 79 3.29 11.83 11.32
CA VAL A 79 4.61 11.54 11.89
C VAL A 79 4.93 10.04 11.82
N ALA A 80 3.95 9.18 12.12
CA ALA A 80 4.10 7.73 12.01
C ALA A 80 4.38 7.26 10.58
N ALA A 81 3.83 7.97 9.58
CA ALA A 81 4.06 7.69 8.17
C ALA A 81 5.47 8.07 7.66
N LEU A 82 6.31 8.74 8.46
CA LEU A 82 7.68 9.09 8.04
C LEU A 82 8.54 7.85 7.77
N SER A 83 8.37 6.79 8.56
CA SER A 83 9.11 5.54 8.34
C SER A 83 8.78 4.89 6.98
N PRO A 84 7.50 4.63 6.63
CA PRO A 84 7.20 4.11 5.29
C PRO A 84 7.51 5.09 4.16
N ALA A 85 7.46 6.41 4.40
CA ALA A 85 7.88 7.40 3.41
C ALA A 85 9.39 7.34 3.12
N THR A 86 10.23 7.14 4.15
CA THR A 86 11.67 6.93 3.98
C THR A 86 11.98 5.63 3.24
N GLU A 87 11.26 4.55 3.54
CA GLU A 87 11.36 3.30 2.78
C GLU A 87 10.95 3.50 1.31
N ALA A 88 9.87 4.25 1.05
CA ALA A 88 9.44 4.58 -0.31
C ALA A 88 10.46 5.43 -1.07
N ASP A 89 11.12 6.41 -0.43
CA ASP A 89 12.20 7.18 -1.04
C ASP A 89 13.40 6.29 -1.43
N LEU A 90 13.72 5.28 -0.60
CA LEU A 90 14.78 4.31 -0.93
C LEU A 90 14.41 3.48 -2.17
N LEU A 91 13.18 2.99 -2.25
CA LEU A 91 12.69 2.22 -3.39
C LEU A 91 12.63 3.07 -4.66
N LEU A 92 12.14 4.30 -4.56
CA LEU A 92 12.07 5.25 -5.67
C LEU A 92 13.48 5.57 -6.19
N ALA A 93 14.43 5.83 -5.29
CA ALA A 93 15.83 6.05 -5.68
C ALA A 93 16.41 4.83 -6.40
N ALA A 94 16.11 3.61 -5.96
CA ALA A 94 16.58 2.39 -6.64
C ALA A 94 15.95 2.20 -8.03
N LEU A 95 14.70 2.62 -8.23
CA LEU A 95 14.04 2.57 -9.55
C LEU A 95 14.62 3.60 -10.53
N LEU A 96 15.03 4.78 -10.03
CA LEU A 96 15.57 5.87 -10.84
C LEU A 96 17.08 5.77 -11.05
N ASP A 97 17.82 5.16 -10.12
CA ASP A 97 19.24 4.90 -10.25
C ASP A 97 19.47 3.72 -11.22
N ASN A 98 20.39 3.88 -12.17
CA ASN A 98 20.75 2.83 -13.12
C ASN A 98 22.28 2.71 -13.20
N PRO A 99 22.87 1.49 -13.15
CA PRO A 99 22.24 0.18 -12.93
C PRO A 99 22.11 -0.18 -11.45
N VAL A 100 20.94 -0.67 -11.06
CA VAL A 100 20.77 -1.51 -9.87
C VAL A 100 20.85 -2.96 -10.32
N ASP A 101 21.62 -3.77 -9.60
CA ASP A 101 21.67 -5.21 -9.78
C ASP A 101 20.31 -5.83 -9.45
N ASP A 102 19.68 -6.50 -10.41
CA ASP A 102 18.37 -7.13 -10.25
C ASP A 102 18.35 -8.16 -9.12
N GLU A 103 19.48 -8.87 -8.89
CA GLU A 103 19.58 -9.88 -7.82
C GLU A 103 19.47 -9.27 -6.43
N HIS A 104 19.91 -8.02 -6.28
CA HIS A 104 19.96 -7.31 -5.01
C HIS A 104 18.98 -6.13 -4.96
N HIS A 105 18.01 -6.08 -5.88
CA HIS A 105 17.07 -4.98 -5.96
C HIS A 105 16.27 -4.85 -4.64
N PRO A 106 16.09 -3.63 -4.07
CA PRO A 106 15.41 -3.45 -2.78
C PRO A 106 13.95 -3.97 -2.71
N LEU A 107 13.29 -4.09 -3.86
CA LEU A 107 11.98 -4.77 -3.97
C LEU A 107 12.05 -6.29 -3.70
N GLY A 108 13.24 -6.88 -3.54
CA GLY A 108 13.41 -8.29 -3.17
C GLY A 108 13.77 -8.52 -1.71
N TRP A 109 14.01 -7.47 -0.91
CA TRP A 109 14.56 -7.64 0.44
C TRP A 109 13.53 -8.09 1.47
N THR A 110 12.31 -7.58 1.35
CA THR A 110 11.20 -7.89 2.26
C THR A 110 9.88 -7.64 1.56
N VAL A 111 8.82 -8.30 2.05
CA VAL A 111 7.46 -8.05 1.58
C VAL A 111 7.05 -6.62 1.92
N LEU A 112 6.55 -5.87 0.95
CA LEU A 112 6.10 -4.50 1.15
C LEU A 112 4.82 -4.47 1.99
N ARG A 113 4.74 -3.45 2.84
CA ARG A 113 3.50 -3.11 3.55
C ARG A 113 2.73 -2.07 2.78
N HIS A 114 1.42 -2.04 3.01
CA HIS A 114 0.51 -1.10 2.39
C HIS A 114 0.96 0.36 2.53
N GLY A 115 1.45 0.75 3.71
CA GLY A 115 1.89 2.12 3.96
C GLY A 115 3.04 2.56 3.03
N VAL A 116 4.01 1.68 2.76
CA VAL A 116 5.13 1.97 1.83
C VAL A 116 4.62 2.13 0.41
N VAL A 117 3.71 1.23 0.01
CA VAL A 117 3.10 1.24 -1.32
C VAL A 117 2.25 2.49 -1.53
N GLU A 118 1.45 2.91 -0.56
CA GLU A 118 0.68 4.17 -0.66
C GLU A 118 1.61 5.38 -0.82
N MET A 119 2.72 5.43 -0.08
CA MET A 119 3.70 6.52 -0.19
C MET A 119 4.36 6.57 -1.58
N LEU A 120 4.75 5.40 -2.11
CA LEU A 120 5.37 5.31 -3.43
C LEU A 120 4.38 5.70 -4.55
N LEU A 121 3.15 5.18 -4.49
CA LEU A 121 2.11 5.48 -5.48
C LEU A 121 1.58 6.91 -5.40
N TRP A 122 1.72 7.58 -4.27
CA TRP A 122 1.43 9.01 -4.15
C TRP A 122 2.38 9.86 -4.98
N ALA A 123 3.67 9.54 -4.95
CA ALA A 123 4.65 10.21 -5.80
C ALA A 123 4.43 9.86 -7.28
N LEU A 124 4.37 8.56 -7.60
CA LEU A 124 4.36 8.08 -8.99
C LEU A 124 3.04 8.37 -9.72
N ALA A 125 1.91 8.04 -9.10
CA ALA A 125 0.59 8.08 -9.75
C ALA A 125 -0.36 9.12 -9.15
N GLY A 126 0.08 9.88 -8.13
CA GLY A 126 -0.74 10.90 -7.50
C GLY A 126 -1.85 10.37 -6.59
N HIS A 127 -1.86 9.07 -6.28
CA HIS A 127 -2.83 8.46 -5.37
C HIS A 127 -2.51 8.83 -3.91
N PRO A 128 -3.28 9.71 -3.24
CA PRO A 128 -2.94 10.15 -1.90
C PRO A 128 -3.02 8.99 -0.89
N PRO A 129 -2.06 8.86 0.06
CA PRO A 129 -2.14 7.89 1.12
C PRO A 129 -3.26 8.27 2.09
N ARG A 130 -3.77 7.31 2.88
CA ARG A 130 -4.85 7.58 3.86
C ARG A 130 -4.51 8.68 4.87
N VAL A 131 -3.22 8.81 5.21
CA VAL A 131 -2.74 9.82 6.16
C VAL A 131 -2.71 11.22 5.55
N ALA A 132 -2.69 11.34 4.21
CA ALA A 132 -2.67 12.65 3.57
C ALA A 132 -3.97 13.40 3.92
N PRO A 133 -3.88 14.71 4.23
CA PRO A 133 -5.07 15.50 4.53
C PRO A 133 -6.03 15.48 3.34
N SER A 134 -7.31 15.21 3.60
CA SER A 134 -8.39 15.59 2.69
C SER A 134 -8.31 17.10 2.49
N ALA A 135 -8.27 17.58 1.25
CA ALA A 135 -8.11 19.02 1.01
C ALA A 135 -9.29 19.81 1.62
N PRO A 136 -9.00 20.89 2.36
CA PRO A 136 -9.68 22.15 2.03
C PRO A 136 -8.68 23.27 1.75
N ALA A 137 -9.01 24.08 0.74
CA ALA A 137 -8.30 25.30 0.37
C ALA A 137 -8.42 26.34 1.48
N ALA A 138 -7.31 26.69 2.12
CA ALA A 138 -7.23 27.89 2.94
C ALA A 138 -6.05 28.75 2.48
N ALA A 139 -6.41 29.95 2.02
CA ALA A 139 -5.63 31.14 1.65
C ALA A 139 -4.11 31.06 1.90
N ARG A 140 -3.39 30.31 1.07
CA ARG A 140 -1.94 30.43 0.97
C ARG A 140 -1.58 31.45 -0.10
N ARG A 141 -0.63 32.33 0.23
CA ARG A 141 0.17 33.02 -0.79
C ARG A 141 1.10 31.99 -1.43
N GLY A 142 0.77 31.57 -2.64
CA GLY A 142 1.61 30.72 -3.50
C GLY A 142 1.15 29.25 -3.57
N PRO A 143 1.45 28.57 -4.69
CA PRO A 143 1.09 27.17 -4.90
C PRO A 143 1.90 26.28 -3.95
N ALA A 144 1.21 25.49 -3.12
CA ALA A 144 1.81 24.37 -2.41
C ALA A 144 1.52 23.09 -3.20
N ALA A 145 2.53 22.28 -3.45
CA ALA A 145 2.36 21.02 -4.15
C ALA A 145 1.35 20.12 -3.42
N PRO A 146 0.36 19.53 -4.13
CA PRO A 146 -0.60 18.61 -3.53
C PRO A 146 -0.03 17.21 -3.27
N ARG A 147 1.17 16.92 -3.79
CA ARG A 147 1.88 15.64 -3.70
C ARG A 147 3.39 15.85 -3.72
N PRO A 148 4.21 14.83 -3.39
CA PRO A 148 5.64 14.84 -3.65
C PRO A 148 5.92 15.14 -5.13
N GLU A 149 6.74 16.15 -5.41
CA GLU A 149 7.08 16.55 -6.78
C GLU A 149 8.31 15.81 -7.26
N LEU A 150 8.14 15.00 -8.30
CA LEU A 150 9.21 14.40 -9.08
C LEU A 150 9.66 15.36 -10.17
N ASP A 151 10.93 15.26 -10.61
CA ASP A 151 11.37 16.02 -11.77
C ASP A 151 10.66 15.49 -13.03
N PRO A 152 10.47 16.32 -14.08
CA PRO A 152 9.73 15.91 -15.27
C PRO A 152 10.25 14.59 -15.89
N GLY A 153 9.36 13.62 -16.05
CA GLY A 153 9.64 12.31 -16.65
C GLY A 153 10.18 11.25 -15.68
N GLU A 154 10.45 11.57 -14.42
CA GLU A 154 10.88 10.58 -13.42
C GLU A 154 9.78 9.57 -13.07
N ASP A 155 8.51 9.98 -13.11
CA ASP A 155 7.37 9.08 -12.95
C ASP A 155 7.33 8.02 -14.05
N ALA A 156 7.42 8.45 -15.32
CA ALA A 156 7.47 7.53 -16.47
C ALA A 156 8.71 6.61 -16.40
N ALA A 157 9.88 7.16 -16.07
CA ALA A 157 11.11 6.38 -15.94
C ALA A 157 11.02 5.32 -14.83
N ALA A 158 10.40 5.65 -13.69
CA ALA A 158 10.20 4.69 -12.61
C ALA A 158 9.21 3.58 -12.99
N PHE A 159 8.14 3.89 -13.73
CA PHE A 159 7.23 2.86 -14.25
C PHE A 159 7.89 1.97 -15.32
N ASP A 160 8.71 2.53 -16.20
CA ASP A 160 9.53 1.76 -17.13
C ASP A 160 10.50 0.84 -16.38
N ALA A 161 11.15 1.32 -15.32
CA ALA A 161 12.03 0.50 -14.49
C ALA A 161 11.26 -0.66 -13.83
N LEU A 162 10.05 -0.42 -13.30
CA LEU A 162 9.21 -1.45 -12.72
C LEU A 162 8.80 -2.52 -13.75
N ARG A 163 8.39 -2.12 -14.96
CA ARG A 163 8.06 -3.05 -16.05
C ARG A 163 9.26 -3.91 -16.44
N ASN A 164 10.40 -3.26 -16.70
CA ASN A 164 11.62 -3.95 -17.08
C ASN A 164 12.07 -4.93 -15.97
N LEU A 165 11.95 -4.53 -14.70
CA LEU A 165 12.26 -5.41 -13.57
C LEU A 165 11.31 -6.61 -13.50
N ALA A 166 10.01 -6.40 -13.71
CA ALA A 166 9.03 -7.49 -13.79
C ALA A 166 9.39 -8.47 -14.93
N GLU A 167 9.71 -7.97 -16.12
CA GLU A 167 10.10 -8.83 -17.25
C GLU A 167 11.38 -9.63 -16.97
N ARG A 168 12.42 -8.99 -16.41
CA ARG A 168 13.72 -9.66 -16.15
C ARG A 168 13.68 -10.69 -15.04
N THR A 169 12.79 -10.50 -14.06
CA THR A 169 12.63 -11.37 -12.89
C THR A 169 11.61 -12.48 -13.12
N ALA A 170 10.85 -12.44 -14.23
CA ALA A 170 9.82 -13.43 -14.54
C ALA A 170 10.38 -14.86 -14.62
N GLY A 171 9.69 -15.79 -13.96
CA GLY A 171 10.05 -17.23 -13.96
C GLY A 171 11.27 -17.61 -13.13
N ARG A 172 11.94 -16.66 -12.45
CA ARG A 172 13.09 -16.92 -11.58
C ARG A 172 12.63 -17.15 -10.15
N ALA A 173 12.81 -18.37 -9.64
CA ALA A 173 12.29 -18.79 -8.34
C ALA A 173 12.86 -17.96 -7.17
N GLU A 174 14.13 -17.57 -7.26
CA GLU A 174 14.83 -16.73 -6.30
C GLU A 174 14.40 -15.25 -6.34
N GLN A 175 13.72 -14.81 -7.40
CA GLN A 175 13.27 -13.43 -7.60
C GLN A 175 11.75 -13.27 -7.57
N LEU A 176 11.00 -14.29 -7.10
CA LEU A 176 9.53 -14.27 -7.05
C LEU A 176 8.98 -13.05 -6.30
N LEU A 177 9.63 -12.66 -5.19
CA LEU A 177 9.23 -11.49 -4.42
C LEU A 177 9.43 -10.19 -5.22
N THR A 178 10.61 -9.99 -5.80
CA THR A 178 10.90 -8.83 -6.66
C THR A 178 9.90 -8.75 -7.80
N HIS A 179 9.69 -9.87 -8.50
CA HIS A 179 8.74 -9.99 -9.60
C HIS A 179 7.33 -9.56 -9.20
N ARG A 180 6.74 -10.18 -8.17
CA ARG A 180 5.33 -9.90 -7.83
C ARG A 180 5.10 -8.47 -7.31
N GLN A 181 6.11 -7.86 -6.69
CA GLN A 181 6.02 -6.48 -6.22
C GLN A 181 6.18 -5.49 -7.37
N ALA A 182 7.11 -5.75 -8.29
CA ALA A 182 7.24 -4.98 -9.53
C ALA A 182 5.94 -5.04 -10.34
N VAL A 183 5.35 -6.23 -10.50
CA VAL A 183 4.07 -6.41 -11.21
C VAL A 183 2.94 -5.61 -10.58
N PHE A 184 2.79 -5.70 -9.25
CA PHE A 184 1.73 -5.00 -8.54
C PHE A 184 1.86 -3.46 -8.65
N LEU A 185 3.09 -2.95 -8.58
CA LEU A 185 3.37 -1.50 -8.65
C LEU A 185 3.22 -0.97 -10.07
N ALA A 186 3.76 -1.67 -11.07
CA ALA A 186 3.65 -1.28 -12.48
C ALA A 186 2.21 -1.26 -12.97
N SER A 187 1.31 -2.07 -12.40
CA SER A 187 -0.08 -2.11 -12.85
C SER A 187 -0.90 -0.88 -12.44
N VAL A 188 -0.32 0.05 -11.66
CA VAL A 188 -0.93 1.34 -11.33
C VAL A 188 -0.61 2.40 -12.41
N ASP A 189 0.29 2.12 -13.35
CA ASP A 189 0.65 3.07 -14.40
C ASP A 189 -0.57 3.42 -15.26
N PRO A 190 -1.02 4.69 -15.28
CA PRO A 190 -2.17 5.11 -16.08
C PRO A 190 -1.90 5.09 -17.59
N SER A 191 -0.62 5.03 -18.01
CA SER A 191 -0.20 5.09 -19.41
C SER A 191 0.00 3.72 -20.07
N ALA A 192 0.01 2.65 -19.27
CA ALA A 192 0.39 1.33 -19.75
C ALA A 192 -0.79 0.54 -20.34
N SER A 193 -0.56 -0.06 -21.52
CA SER A 193 -1.38 -1.20 -21.93
C SER A 193 -0.97 -2.44 -21.11
N PRO A 194 -1.90 -3.14 -20.46
CA PRO A 194 -1.59 -4.21 -19.51
C PRO A 194 -0.93 -5.45 -20.11
N THR A 195 -1.05 -5.67 -21.42
CA THR A 195 -1.04 -7.03 -21.99
C THR A 195 0.33 -7.61 -22.35
N GLU A 196 1.40 -6.82 -22.41
CA GLU A 196 2.70 -7.31 -22.89
C GLU A 196 3.62 -7.82 -21.77
N TRP A 197 3.72 -7.08 -20.67
CA TRP A 197 4.67 -7.36 -19.58
C TRP A 197 4.08 -8.20 -18.42
N THR A 198 2.75 -8.43 -18.40
CA THR A 198 2.04 -9.18 -17.35
C THR A 198 1.87 -10.67 -17.64
N ARG A 199 2.59 -11.23 -18.62
CA ARG A 199 2.42 -12.64 -19.00
C ARG A 199 2.83 -13.56 -17.82
N PRO A 200 1.89 -14.36 -17.26
CA PRO A 200 2.23 -15.28 -16.18
C PRO A 200 3.20 -16.36 -16.66
N ASP A 201 4.14 -16.73 -15.80
CA ASP A 201 4.84 -18.00 -15.94
C ASP A 201 3.85 -19.18 -15.79
N PRO A 202 4.21 -20.38 -16.28
CA PRO A 202 3.31 -21.54 -16.25
C PRO A 202 2.84 -21.93 -14.84
N ALA A 203 3.66 -21.79 -13.80
CA ALA A 203 3.31 -22.15 -12.44
C ALA A 203 2.31 -21.15 -11.84
N THR A 204 2.49 -19.86 -12.11
CA THR A 204 1.51 -18.81 -11.77
C THR A 204 0.18 -19.03 -12.47
N ARG A 205 0.19 -19.43 -13.75
CA ARG A 205 -1.02 -19.66 -14.54
C ARG A 205 -1.89 -20.80 -14.00
N GLU A 206 -1.29 -21.77 -13.33
CA GLU A 206 -1.99 -22.94 -12.83
C GLU A 206 -2.99 -22.59 -11.71
N HIS A 207 -2.71 -21.56 -10.92
CA HIS A 207 -3.60 -21.04 -9.88
C HIS A 207 -4.95 -20.54 -10.43
N PHE A 208 -5.00 -20.12 -11.69
CA PHE A 208 -6.23 -19.67 -12.34
C PHE A 208 -7.06 -20.83 -12.90
N ARG A 209 -6.47 -22.02 -13.07
CA ARG A 209 -7.13 -23.16 -13.73
C ARG A 209 -7.78 -24.14 -12.78
N ARG A 210 -7.18 -24.35 -11.61
CA ARG A 210 -7.65 -25.34 -10.63
C ARG A 210 -7.25 -24.96 -9.20
N PRO A 211 -7.98 -25.47 -8.18
CA PRO A 211 -7.60 -25.31 -6.79
C PRO A 211 -6.32 -26.11 -6.51
N ILE A 212 -5.21 -25.42 -6.24
CA ILE A 212 -3.89 -26.01 -5.94
C ILE A 212 -3.34 -25.54 -4.58
N GLY A 213 -4.19 -24.89 -3.78
CA GLY A 213 -3.83 -24.35 -2.47
C GLY A 213 -2.68 -23.36 -2.50
N TRP A 214 -2.00 -23.24 -1.37
CA TRP A 214 -0.83 -22.39 -1.26
C TRP A 214 0.41 -23.04 -1.92
N THR A 215 1.13 -22.23 -2.71
CA THR A 215 2.47 -22.56 -3.25
C THR A 215 3.31 -21.28 -3.23
N PRO A 216 4.64 -21.35 -3.43
CA PRO A 216 5.46 -20.14 -3.57
C PRO A 216 5.01 -19.17 -4.68
N HIS A 217 4.33 -19.68 -5.73
CA HIS A 217 3.80 -18.86 -6.83
C HIS A 217 2.43 -18.24 -6.51
N TRP A 218 1.81 -18.59 -5.40
CA TRP A 218 0.49 -18.09 -5.01
C TRP A 218 0.46 -16.57 -4.91
N ALA A 219 1.48 -15.97 -4.29
CA ALA A 219 1.57 -14.52 -4.11
C ALA A 219 1.77 -13.80 -5.46
N SER A 220 2.51 -14.41 -6.38
CA SER A 220 2.64 -13.94 -7.77
C SER A 220 1.31 -14.01 -8.52
N ALA A 221 0.58 -15.13 -8.42
CA ALA A 221 -0.73 -15.30 -9.04
C ALA A 221 -1.74 -14.27 -8.52
N ARG A 222 -1.77 -14.02 -7.21
CA ARG A 222 -2.62 -12.99 -6.61
C ARG A 222 -2.26 -11.60 -7.11
N SER A 223 -0.98 -11.21 -7.07
CA SER A 223 -0.52 -9.90 -7.54
C SER A 223 -0.89 -9.68 -9.01
N LEU A 224 -0.70 -10.71 -9.84
CA LEU A 224 -1.05 -10.66 -11.25
C LEU A 224 -2.56 -10.56 -11.47
N ALA A 225 -3.38 -11.35 -10.78
CA ALA A 225 -4.83 -11.26 -10.87
C ALA A 225 -5.34 -9.86 -10.50
N VAL A 226 -4.80 -9.28 -9.43
CA VAL A 226 -5.13 -7.90 -9.03
C VAL A 226 -4.66 -6.88 -10.08
N ALA A 227 -3.49 -7.10 -10.69
CA ALA A 227 -2.98 -6.26 -11.76
C ALA A 227 -3.90 -6.30 -12.99
N LEU A 228 -4.24 -7.49 -13.48
CA LEU A 228 -5.13 -7.71 -14.63
C LEU A 228 -6.53 -7.13 -14.38
N ALA A 229 -7.09 -7.32 -13.19
CA ALA A 229 -8.39 -6.75 -12.83
C ALA A 229 -8.39 -5.22 -12.84
N ARG A 230 -7.34 -4.57 -12.32
CA ARG A 230 -7.17 -3.11 -12.40
C ARG A 230 -7.04 -2.61 -13.83
N SER A 231 -6.49 -3.45 -14.67
CA SER A 231 -6.25 -3.25 -16.09
C SER A 231 -7.44 -3.55 -17.00
N GLY A 232 -8.60 -3.92 -16.42
CA GLY A 232 -9.85 -4.16 -17.14
C GLY A 232 -10.15 -5.62 -17.48
N ASP A 233 -9.31 -6.57 -17.06
CA ASP A 233 -9.58 -8.01 -17.15
C ASP A 233 -9.89 -8.59 -15.76
N PRO A 234 -11.17 -8.64 -15.34
CA PRO A 234 -11.55 -9.11 -14.01
C PRO A 234 -11.51 -10.63 -13.86
N GLU A 235 -11.49 -11.39 -14.96
CA GLU A 235 -11.69 -12.84 -14.93
C GLU A 235 -10.57 -13.60 -14.21
N PRO A 236 -9.27 -13.27 -14.34
CA PRO A 236 -8.21 -13.87 -13.54
C PRO A 236 -8.42 -13.74 -12.04
N LEU A 237 -8.92 -12.58 -11.57
CA LEU A 237 -9.21 -12.36 -10.15
C LEU A 237 -10.43 -13.15 -9.70
N ALA A 238 -11.49 -13.19 -10.52
CA ALA A 238 -12.66 -14.01 -10.24
C ALA A 238 -12.29 -15.51 -10.18
N ALA A 239 -11.48 -16.00 -11.12
CA ALA A 239 -10.97 -17.37 -11.13
C ALA A 239 -10.12 -17.67 -9.90
N PHE A 240 -9.25 -16.74 -9.51
CA PHE A 240 -8.41 -16.87 -8.32
C PHE A 240 -9.23 -17.01 -7.03
N ILE A 241 -10.31 -16.24 -6.87
CA ILE A 241 -11.24 -16.33 -5.74
C ILE A 241 -12.07 -17.64 -5.80
N ARG A 242 -12.55 -18.02 -6.99
CA ARG A 242 -13.34 -19.26 -7.16
C ARG A 242 -12.57 -20.51 -6.76
N ASN A 243 -11.26 -20.53 -6.99
CA ASN A 243 -10.38 -21.66 -6.70
C ASN A 243 -9.80 -21.65 -5.27
N ALA A 244 -10.27 -20.75 -4.39
CA ALA A 244 -9.83 -20.67 -3.00
C ALA A 244 -10.21 -21.94 -2.20
N ASP A 245 -9.24 -22.53 -1.52
CA ASP A 245 -9.38 -23.58 -0.50
C ASP A 245 -8.93 -23.07 0.88
N ASP A 246 -9.00 -23.91 1.93
CA ASP A 246 -8.65 -23.47 3.30
C ASP A 246 -7.19 -22.97 3.42
N ALA A 247 -6.25 -23.57 2.69
CA ALA A 247 -4.86 -23.16 2.68
C ALA A 247 -4.69 -21.79 2.01
N TRP A 248 -5.41 -21.55 0.92
CA TRP A 248 -5.52 -20.25 0.25
C TRP A 248 -6.10 -19.20 1.18
N GLU A 249 -7.17 -19.51 1.91
CA GLU A 249 -7.85 -18.55 2.80
C GLU A 249 -6.94 -18.10 3.92
N LEU A 250 -6.25 -19.07 4.53
CA LEU A 250 -5.25 -18.79 5.55
C LEU A 250 -4.12 -17.91 4.98
N ALA A 251 -3.59 -18.24 3.81
CA ALA A 251 -2.54 -17.46 3.16
C ALA A 251 -2.99 -16.03 2.83
N ASN A 252 -4.20 -15.87 2.31
CA ASN A 252 -4.79 -14.56 1.99
C ASN A 252 -4.95 -13.71 3.26
N LEU A 253 -5.48 -14.28 4.35
CA LEU A 253 -5.62 -13.58 5.62
C LEU A 253 -4.27 -13.22 6.25
N GLN A 254 -3.27 -14.10 6.20
CA GLN A 254 -1.93 -13.79 6.70
C GLN A 254 -1.25 -12.68 5.89
N TYR A 255 -1.34 -12.74 4.55
CA TYR A 255 -0.83 -11.68 3.68
C TYR A 255 -1.52 -10.35 3.98
N TRP A 256 -2.84 -10.32 4.09
CA TRP A 256 -3.59 -9.10 4.39
C TRP A 256 -3.29 -8.55 5.78
N ALA A 257 -3.16 -9.41 6.80
CA ALA A 257 -2.76 -9.00 8.13
C ALA A 257 -1.35 -8.39 8.13
N TYR A 258 -0.41 -8.93 7.36
CA TYR A 258 0.90 -8.31 7.15
C TYR A 258 0.81 -6.98 6.41
N TRP A 259 0.07 -6.95 5.30
CA TRP A 259 -0.09 -5.80 4.44
C TRP A 259 -0.66 -4.59 5.20
N CYS A 260 -1.70 -4.81 6.01
CA CYS A 260 -2.35 -3.80 6.85
C CYS A 260 -1.59 -3.53 8.17
N GLY A 261 -0.59 -4.35 8.51
CA GLY A 261 0.23 -4.20 9.69
C GLY A 261 -0.40 -4.71 10.99
N ASP A 262 -1.37 -5.63 10.93
CA ASP A 262 -1.78 -6.44 12.09
C ASP A 262 -0.67 -7.42 12.50
N LEU A 263 0.12 -7.91 11.54
CA LEU A 263 1.39 -8.61 11.81
C LEU A 263 2.53 -7.58 11.90
N ALA A 264 3.14 -7.48 13.09
CA ALA A 264 4.13 -6.46 13.41
C ALA A 264 5.53 -6.75 12.85
N GLU A 265 5.89 -8.02 12.70
CA GLU A 265 7.21 -8.46 12.23
C GLU A 265 7.37 -8.27 10.71
N ARG A 266 8.58 -7.91 10.27
CA ARG A 266 8.89 -7.83 8.83
C ARG A 266 9.07 -9.23 8.27
N GLN A 267 8.52 -9.47 7.08
CA GLN A 267 8.61 -10.75 6.39
C GLN A 267 9.61 -10.63 5.25
N ALA A 268 10.60 -11.53 5.22
CA ALA A 268 11.65 -11.55 4.21
C ALA A 268 11.13 -12.04 2.85
N ASP A 269 10.22 -13.01 2.87
CA ASP A 269 9.65 -13.66 1.68
C ASP A 269 8.17 -14.01 1.91
N ASP A 270 7.58 -14.80 1.01
CA ASP A 270 6.16 -15.20 1.03
C ASP A 270 5.86 -16.46 1.85
N GLN A 271 6.87 -17.14 2.37
CA GLN A 271 6.69 -18.43 3.06
C GLN A 271 5.86 -18.28 4.33
N PHE A 272 5.89 -17.12 4.98
CA PHE A 272 5.08 -16.84 6.17
C PHE A 272 3.59 -17.09 5.94
N MET A 273 3.08 -16.93 4.72
CA MET A 273 1.66 -17.12 4.39
C MET A 273 1.20 -18.57 4.55
N SER A 274 2.11 -19.54 4.41
CA SER A 274 1.81 -20.98 4.44
C SER A 274 1.78 -21.59 5.84
N GLY A 275 2.28 -20.84 6.84
CA GLY A 275 2.51 -21.35 8.18
C GLY A 275 1.25 -21.48 9.02
N THR A 276 1.42 -22.00 10.24
CA THR A 276 0.36 -21.93 11.26
C THR A 276 -0.01 -20.48 11.50
N ARG A 277 -1.31 -20.21 11.63
CA ARG A 277 -1.81 -18.86 11.88
C ARG A 277 -1.17 -18.27 13.14
N THR A 278 -0.33 -17.26 12.97
CA THR A 278 0.15 -16.43 14.09
C THR A 278 -1.03 -15.66 14.69
N PRO A 279 -1.15 -15.53 16.02
CA PRO A 279 -2.20 -14.73 16.63
C PRO A 279 -2.04 -13.25 16.25
N TRP A 280 -3.06 -12.66 15.63
CA TRP A 280 -3.17 -11.23 15.37
C TRP A 280 -4.62 -10.78 15.51
N ARG A 281 -4.83 -9.53 15.95
CA ARG A 281 -6.16 -9.02 16.29
C ARG A 281 -7.06 -8.85 15.06
N GLY A 282 -6.55 -8.24 14.00
CA GLY A 282 -7.28 -8.06 12.74
C GLY A 282 -8.06 -6.76 12.67
N SER A 283 -7.94 -5.89 13.68
CA SER A 283 -8.61 -4.61 13.73
C SER A 283 -8.17 -3.69 12.60
N ARG A 284 -6.88 -3.71 12.22
CA ARG A 284 -6.40 -2.86 11.11
C ARG A 284 -6.92 -3.37 9.77
N LEU A 285 -6.92 -4.68 9.56
CA LEU A 285 -7.48 -5.31 8.38
C LEU A 285 -8.99 -5.08 8.26
N TYR A 286 -9.73 -5.22 9.35
CA TYR A 286 -11.18 -4.97 9.37
C TYR A 286 -11.50 -3.51 8.98
N ALA A 287 -10.86 -2.54 9.63
CA ALA A 287 -11.01 -1.13 9.28
C ALA A 287 -10.54 -0.84 7.83
N HIS A 288 -9.53 -1.56 7.34
CA HIS A 288 -9.04 -1.43 5.97
C HIS A 288 -10.07 -1.89 4.94
N LEU A 289 -10.65 -3.08 5.13
CA LEU A 289 -11.61 -3.67 4.21
C LEU A 289 -12.92 -2.87 4.16
N THR A 290 -13.45 -2.49 5.33
CA THR A 290 -14.69 -1.69 5.44
C THR A 290 -14.60 -0.29 4.85
N THR A 291 -13.40 0.21 4.56
CA THR A 291 -13.18 1.51 3.91
C THR A 291 -12.91 1.40 2.42
N ARG A 292 -12.84 0.19 1.86
CA ARG A 292 -12.52 -0.06 0.44
C ARG A 292 -13.57 -0.91 -0.27
N LEU A 293 -14.80 -0.87 0.21
CA LEU A 293 -15.93 -1.42 -0.51
C LEU A 293 -16.51 -0.34 -1.43
N ASP A 294 -16.22 -0.46 -2.72
CA ASP A 294 -16.59 0.50 -3.76
C ASP A 294 -17.03 -0.27 -5.01
N PRO A 295 -18.30 -0.16 -5.46
CA PRO A 295 -18.78 -0.89 -6.64
C PRO A 295 -17.90 -0.70 -7.88
N ALA A 296 -17.28 0.46 -8.05
CA ALA A 296 -16.44 0.77 -9.21
C ALA A 296 -15.01 0.17 -9.11
N SER A 297 -14.63 -0.41 -7.97
CA SER A 297 -13.29 -0.97 -7.78
C SER A 297 -13.20 -2.41 -8.26
N SER A 298 -12.21 -2.69 -9.12
CA SER A 298 -11.88 -4.04 -9.60
C SER A 298 -11.45 -5.04 -8.51
N ARG A 299 -11.37 -4.62 -7.25
CA ARG A 299 -10.97 -5.43 -6.09
C ARG A 299 -12.09 -5.67 -5.10
N THR A 300 -13.30 -5.15 -5.35
CA THR A 300 -14.38 -5.20 -4.37
C THR A 300 -14.79 -6.62 -4.02
N ASP A 301 -14.86 -7.51 -5.00
CA ASP A 301 -15.09 -8.94 -4.76
C ASP A 301 -14.02 -9.57 -3.87
N LEU A 302 -12.73 -9.28 -4.10
CA LEU A 302 -11.64 -9.76 -3.24
C LEU A 302 -11.75 -9.20 -1.82
N ASN A 303 -12.14 -7.93 -1.68
CA ASN A 303 -12.30 -7.29 -0.36
C ASN A 303 -13.49 -7.89 0.41
N ILE A 304 -14.62 -8.12 -0.26
CA ILE A 304 -15.80 -8.78 0.32
C ILE A 304 -15.46 -10.20 0.76
N HIS A 305 -14.81 -10.96 -0.11
CA HIS A 305 -14.40 -12.32 0.17
C HIS A 305 -13.43 -12.39 1.36
N THR A 306 -12.41 -11.54 1.37
CA THR A 306 -11.45 -11.44 2.50
C THR A 306 -12.16 -11.04 3.80
N LEU A 307 -13.12 -10.12 3.74
CA LEU A 307 -13.91 -9.68 4.90
C LEU A 307 -14.77 -10.82 5.45
N TRP A 308 -15.42 -11.57 4.58
CA TRP A 308 -16.20 -12.74 4.94
C TRP A 308 -15.30 -13.79 5.63
N SER A 309 -14.17 -14.16 5.03
CA SER A 309 -13.22 -15.11 5.63
C SER A 309 -12.65 -14.61 6.96
N LEU A 310 -12.38 -13.31 7.09
CA LEU A 310 -11.89 -12.70 8.33
C LEU A 310 -12.90 -12.85 9.47
N LEU A 311 -14.17 -12.57 9.23
CA LEU A 311 -15.20 -12.63 10.26
C LEU A 311 -15.50 -14.06 10.73
N GLN A 312 -15.26 -15.07 9.89
CA GLN A 312 -15.34 -16.47 10.31
C GLN A 312 -14.24 -16.82 11.33
N VAL A 313 -13.05 -16.25 11.18
CA VAL A 313 -11.90 -16.55 12.05
C VAL A 313 -11.68 -15.54 13.18
N GLN A 314 -12.39 -14.42 13.15
CA GLN A 314 -12.37 -13.33 14.14
C GLN A 314 -13.78 -12.72 14.35
N PRO A 315 -14.74 -13.48 14.91
CA PRO A 315 -16.13 -13.03 15.04
C PRO A 315 -16.35 -11.87 16.02
N GLY A 316 -15.35 -11.53 16.85
CA GLY A 316 -15.41 -10.42 17.82
C GLY A 316 -15.10 -9.04 17.25
N LEU A 317 -14.51 -8.97 16.05
CA LEU A 317 -14.10 -7.70 15.43
C LEU A 317 -15.22 -6.65 15.31
N PRO A 318 -16.47 -7.01 14.97
CA PRO A 318 -17.54 -6.03 14.87
C PRO A 318 -17.86 -5.31 16.19
N ALA A 319 -17.71 -6.01 17.31
CA ALA A 319 -17.90 -5.44 18.64
C ALA A 319 -16.72 -4.54 19.06
N ASP A 320 -15.50 -4.91 18.67
CA ASP A 320 -14.28 -4.16 18.98
C ASP A 320 -14.17 -2.84 18.19
N ASP A 321 -14.78 -2.75 17.00
CA ASP A 321 -14.81 -1.54 16.17
C ASP A 321 -16.24 -1.22 15.66
N PRO A 322 -17.09 -0.61 16.51
CA PRO A 322 -18.46 -0.24 16.12
C PRO A 322 -18.53 0.75 14.95
N ALA A 323 -17.52 1.60 14.78
CA ALA A 323 -17.49 2.60 13.73
C ALA A 323 -17.23 1.97 12.35
N ALA A 324 -16.29 1.03 12.27
CA ALA A 324 -16.09 0.23 11.06
C ALA A 324 -17.32 -0.63 10.74
N THR A 325 -17.95 -1.21 11.76
CA THR A 325 -19.19 -2.00 11.59
C THR A 325 -20.35 -1.17 11.05
N ALA A 326 -20.57 0.03 11.60
CA ALA A 326 -21.61 0.94 11.10
C ALA A 326 -21.37 1.31 9.63
N ARG A 327 -20.11 1.60 9.26
CA ARG A 327 -19.73 1.89 7.87
C ARG A 327 -20.02 0.72 6.95
N LEU A 328 -19.60 -0.49 7.33
CA LEU A 328 -19.88 -1.72 6.59
C LEU A 328 -21.38 -1.89 6.33
N LEU A 329 -22.20 -1.76 7.37
CA LEU A 329 -23.65 -1.86 7.26
C LEU A 329 -24.23 -0.77 6.35
N SER A 330 -23.76 0.47 6.45
CA SER A 330 -24.23 1.58 5.59
C SER A 330 -23.89 1.39 4.11
N GLN A 331 -22.78 0.71 3.80
CA GLN A 331 -22.34 0.46 2.42
C GLN A 331 -22.94 -0.81 1.83
N THR A 332 -23.47 -1.71 2.67
CA THR A 332 -23.91 -3.03 2.22
C THR A 332 -25.06 -2.97 1.22
N GLU A 333 -26.12 -2.20 1.49
CA GLU A 333 -27.27 -2.12 0.56
C GLU A 333 -26.88 -1.48 -0.77
N PRO A 334 -26.21 -0.31 -0.80
CA PRO A 334 -25.75 0.27 -2.06
C PRO A 334 -24.87 -0.67 -2.90
N LEU A 335 -24.03 -1.49 -2.25
CA LEU A 335 -23.20 -2.48 -2.93
C LEU A 335 -24.04 -3.61 -3.53
N LEU A 336 -24.99 -4.15 -2.78
CA LEU A 336 -25.87 -5.23 -3.27
C LEU A 336 -26.75 -4.77 -4.44
N ASP A 337 -27.18 -3.51 -4.43
CA ASP A 337 -28.03 -2.92 -5.47
C ASP A 337 -27.24 -2.46 -6.71
N SER A 338 -25.91 -2.39 -6.63
CA SER A 338 -25.06 -1.87 -7.72
C SER A 338 -25.12 -2.70 -9.01
N GLY A 339 -25.38 -4.01 -8.89
CA GLY A 339 -25.31 -4.94 -10.02
C GLY A 339 -23.89 -5.26 -10.52
N GLU A 340 -22.85 -4.71 -9.90
CA GLU A 340 -21.43 -4.85 -10.31
C GLU A 340 -20.72 -6.04 -9.64
N LEU A 341 -21.31 -6.62 -8.60
CA LEU A 341 -20.73 -7.71 -7.82
C LEU A 341 -20.95 -9.08 -8.48
N SER A 342 -19.97 -9.99 -8.36
CA SER A 342 -20.22 -11.39 -8.73
C SER A 342 -21.27 -12.05 -7.83
N THR A 343 -21.89 -13.13 -8.33
CA THR A 343 -22.85 -13.92 -7.55
C THR A 343 -22.27 -14.41 -6.23
N ARG A 344 -20.97 -14.74 -6.20
CA ARG A 344 -20.28 -15.16 -4.98
C ARG A 344 -20.15 -14.02 -3.99
N ALA A 345 -19.66 -12.85 -4.43
CA ALA A 345 -19.52 -11.67 -3.58
C ALA A 345 -20.88 -11.22 -3.01
N VAL A 346 -21.97 -11.29 -3.79
CA VAL A 346 -23.33 -11.05 -3.30
C VAL A 346 -23.71 -12.01 -2.17
N GLY A 347 -23.44 -13.31 -2.34
CA GLY A 347 -23.72 -14.33 -1.31
C GLY A 347 -22.93 -14.10 -0.03
N GLU A 348 -21.63 -13.83 -0.15
CA GLU A 348 -20.73 -13.56 0.97
C GLU A 348 -21.12 -12.28 1.71
N LEU A 349 -21.41 -11.19 0.99
CA LEU A 349 -21.83 -9.92 1.58
C LEU A 349 -23.18 -10.04 2.31
N ARG A 350 -24.14 -10.79 1.76
CA ARG A 350 -25.40 -11.12 2.45
C ARG A 350 -25.17 -11.93 3.72
N SER A 351 -24.25 -12.90 3.68
CA SER A 351 -23.86 -13.70 4.84
C SER A 351 -23.26 -12.83 5.95
N VAL A 352 -22.35 -11.92 5.59
CA VAL A 352 -21.78 -10.93 6.52
C VAL A 352 -22.87 -10.06 7.15
N ARG A 353 -23.75 -9.45 6.34
CA ARG A 353 -24.87 -8.62 6.82
C ARG A 353 -25.75 -9.38 7.82
N TYR A 354 -26.12 -10.61 7.46
CA TYR A 354 -26.95 -11.45 8.30
C TYR A 354 -26.28 -11.76 9.65
N ALA A 355 -25.01 -12.14 9.64
CA ALA A 355 -24.25 -12.41 10.86
C ALA A 355 -24.19 -11.18 11.78
N LEU A 356 -23.93 -9.99 11.23
CA LEU A 356 -23.90 -8.73 11.99
C LEU A 356 -25.25 -8.39 12.61
N MET A 357 -26.36 -8.58 11.87
CA MET A 357 -27.71 -8.36 12.39
C MET A 357 -28.05 -9.34 13.52
N MET A 358 -27.65 -10.60 13.40
CA MET A 358 -27.84 -11.62 14.45
C MET A 358 -27.04 -11.29 15.72
N GLN A 359 -25.92 -10.59 15.59
CA GLN A 359 -25.12 -10.08 16.71
C GLN A 359 -25.66 -8.75 17.29
N GLY A 360 -26.77 -8.22 16.76
CA GLY A 360 -27.40 -7.00 17.26
C GLY A 360 -26.83 -5.69 16.69
N HIS A 361 -25.94 -5.75 15.70
CA HIS A 361 -25.45 -4.56 15.01
C HIS A 361 -26.51 -4.04 14.01
N THR A 362 -26.81 -2.75 14.05
CA THR A 362 -27.75 -2.10 13.13
C THR A 362 -27.15 -0.85 12.52
N ALA A 363 -27.63 -0.45 11.34
CA ALA A 363 -27.13 0.72 10.61
C ALA A 363 -27.54 2.08 11.24
N LYS A 364 -28.24 2.11 12.39
CA LYS A 364 -28.81 3.35 12.93
C LYS A 364 -27.75 4.33 13.45
N GLU A 365 -27.70 5.47 12.73
CA GLU A 365 -27.24 6.84 13.00
C GLU A 365 -26.52 7.11 14.34
N GLN A 366 -25.22 7.41 14.25
CA GLN A 366 -24.60 8.34 15.20
C GLN A 366 -25.11 9.76 14.86
N PRO A 367 -25.50 10.58 15.85
CA PRO A 367 -26.03 11.93 15.64
C PRO A 367 -25.04 12.90 14.98
#